data_AF-A0A132MSE8-F1
#
_entry.id   AF-A0A132MSE8-F1
#
_cell.length_a   1.000
_cell.length_b   1.000
_cell.length_c   1.000
_cell.angle_alpha   90.00
_cell.angle_beta   90.00
_cell.angle_gamma   90.00
#
_symmetry.space_group_name_H-M   'P 1'
#
loop_
_entity.id
_entity.type
_entity.pdbx_description
1 polymer ?
#
loop_
_entity_poly.entity_id
_entity_poly.type
_entity_poly.pdbx_seq_one_letter_code
_entity_poly.pdbx_strand_id
1 'polypeptide(L)'
;MGRYGRRHFLELLSVFSAAPEVTVFHGRHEIGAVDPAVLTCRVAGPRVLTLAGRSWRVTHVDWGRRRVWVEPTDLPGTARWLGIPQPLWYALCDAMRRVLLEGEPDRVRLSRRATARLGVVREDARGLVEDPHTVVVRHGDDQARWWTWAGGRANAVLAAALARVAPGLVDETDRFDNRYLRLRGDAGALDAALTAARREFGDDLRGVRPEVSEEAVRRLKFAELLPPDLAHDTLAARTADHEAACRLVRRGVVTVLG
;
A
#
# COMPACT_ATOMS: atom_id res chain seq x y z
N MET A 1 -22.61 13.49 27.87
CA MET A 1 -21.84 12.39 28.51
C MET A 1 -22.78 11.20 28.70
N GLY A 2 -22.74 10.19 27.84
CA GLY A 2 -23.75 9.10 27.88
C GLY A 2 -23.76 8.10 26.72
N ARG A 3 -22.87 8.22 25.74
CA ARG A 3 -22.83 7.32 24.57
C ARG A 3 -22.26 5.92 24.89
N TYR A 4 -21.46 5.80 25.95
CA TYR A 4 -20.78 4.57 26.36
C TYR A 4 -21.24 4.11 27.75
N GLY A 5 -22.49 3.64 27.85
CA GLY A 5 -23.11 3.16 29.10
C GLY A 5 -23.82 1.82 28.92
N ARG A 6 -24.33 1.25 30.04
CA ARG A 6 -24.78 -0.14 30.27
C ARG A 6 -25.68 -0.82 29.21
N ARG A 7 -26.26 -0.08 28.26
CA ARG A 7 -27.08 -0.60 27.14
C ARG A 7 -26.53 -0.30 25.72
N HIS A 8 -25.45 0.46 25.59
CA HIS A 8 -24.85 0.88 24.31
C HIS A 8 -23.59 0.08 23.93
N PHE A 9 -23.48 -1.15 24.42
CA PHE A 9 -22.36 -2.06 24.10
C PHE A 9 -22.49 -2.73 22.72
N LEU A 10 -23.51 -2.39 21.92
CA LEU A 10 -23.67 -2.95 20.58
C LEU A 10 -22.56 -2.50 19.61
N GLU A 11 -22.09 -1.25 19.71
CA GLU A 11 -20.87 -0.82 19.00
C GLU A 11 -19.62 -1.56 19.52
N LEU A 12 -19.60 -2.01 20.78
CA LEU A 12 -18.50 -2.82 21.32
C LEU A 12 -18.45 -4.22 20.67
N LEU A 13 -19.60 -4.76 20.26
CA LEU A 13 -19.74 -6.09 19.65
C LEU A 13 -19.73 -6.10 18.11
N SER A 14 -19.82 -4.93 17.46
CA SER A 14 -19.71 -4.86 15.99
C SER A 14 -18.26 -4.97 15.54
N VAL A 15 -17.97 -6.01 14.77
CA VAL A 15 -16.68 -6.28 14.10
C VAL A 15 -16.61 -5.63 12.71
N PHE A 16 -17.74 -5.13 12.20
CA PHE A 16 -17.86 -4.60 10.84
C PHE A 16 -18.20 -3.12 10.88
N SER A 17 -17.21 -2.28 10.59
CA SER A 17 -17.49 -0.95 10.03
C SER A 17 -17.57 -1.15 8.52
N ALA A 18 -18.77 -1.01 7.94
CA ALA A 18 -18.92 -1.03 6.49
C ALA A 18 -18.08 0.12 5.91
N ALA A 19 -17.20 -0.18 4.95
CA ALA A 19 -16.49 0.87 4.22
C ALA A 19 -17.54 1.78 3.55
N PRO A 20 -17.40 3.11 3.63
CA PRO A 20 -18.35 4.00 3.00
C PRO A 20 -18.22 3.85 1.47
N GLU A 21 -19.24 3.32 0.80
CA GLU A 21 -19.29 3.23 -0.67
C GLU A 21 -19.96 4.47 -1.29
N VAL A 22 -19.63 4.77 -2.55
CA VAL A 22 -20.30 5.79 -3.37
C VAL A 22 -21.14 5.08 -4.44
N THR A 23 -22.43 5.39 -4.51
CA THR A 23 -23.35 4.80 -5.49
C THR A 23 -23.16 5.45 -6.86
N VAL A 24 -23.05 4.63 -7.91
CA VAL A 24 -22.82 5.05 -9.29
C VAL A 24 -24.11 5.04 -10.10
N PHE A 25 -24.40 6.16 -10.78
CA PHE A 25 -25.59 6.37 -11.60
C PHE A 25 -25.23 6.62 -13.07
N HIS A 26 -25.99 6.02 -13.98
CA HIS A 26 -26.09 6.43 -15.37
C HIS A 26 -27.48 7.04 -15.61
N GLY A 27 -27.55 8.35 -15.76
CA GLY A 27 -28.80 9.10 -15.73
C GLY A 27 -29.54 8.90 -14.40
N ARG A 28 -30.68 8.18 -14.44
CA ARG A 28 -31.49 7.85 -13.26
C ARG A 28 -31.30 6.41 -12.77
N HIS A 29 -30.53 5.59 -13.48
CA HIS A 29 -30.35 4.18 -13.16
C HIS A 29 -29.09 3.99 -12.32
N GLU A 30 -29.23 3.32 -11.18
CA GLU A 30 -28.09 2.84 -10.41
C GLU A 30 -27.43 1.66 -11.14
N ILE A 31 -26.12 1.73 -11.32
CA ILE A 31 -25.34 0.71 -12.04
C ILE A 31 -24.35 -0.04 -11.14
N GLY A 32 -24.17 0.40 -9.90
CA GLY A 32 -23.31 -0.25 -8.91
C GLY A 32 -22.79 0.73 -7.85
N ALA A 33 -21.79 0.29 -7.09
CA ALA A 33 -21.10 1.10 -6.11
C ALA A 33 -19.58 1.01 -6.28
N VAL A 34 -18.86 2.05 -5.86
CA VAL A 34 -17.40 2.12 -5.91
C VAL A 34 -16.82 2.64 -4.60
N ASP A 35 -15.58 2.26 -4.32
CA ASP A 35 -14.81 2.84 -3.21
C ASP A 35 -14.55 4.35 -3.49
N PRO A 36 -14.80 5.25 -2.52
CA PRO A 36 -14.54 6.69 -2.65
C PRO A 36 -13.13 7.03 -3.11
N ALA A 37 -12.13 6.20 -2.78
CA ALA A 37 -10.74 6.39 -3.17
C ALA A 37 -10.57 6.43 -4.70
N VAL A 38 -11.38 5.67 -5.45
CA VAL A 38 -11.35 5.70 -6.92
C VAL A 38 -11.77 7.08 -7.46
N LEU A 39 -12.57 7.81 -6.70
CA LEU A 39 -13.06 9.16 -7.01
C LEU A 39 -12.18 10.28 -6.41
N THR A 40 -11.18 9.97 -5.59
CA THR A 40 -10.24 10.96 -5.05
C THR A 40 -8.83 10.81 -5.61
N CYS A 41 -8.42 9.63 -6.09
CA CYS A 41 -7.11 9.40 -6.70
C CYS A 41 -6.85 10.34 -7.90
N ARG A 42 -5.70 11.04 -7.91
CA ARG A 42 -5.30 11.90 -9.02
C ARG A 42 -5.09 11.04 -10.28
N VAL A 43 -5.71 11.44 -11.39
CA VAL A 43 -5.60 10.77 -12.70
C VAL A 43 -5.16 11.78 -13.75
N ALA A 44 -4.37 11.33 -14.72
CA ALA A 44 -4.09 12.11 -15.93
C ALA A 44 -5.22 11.92 -16.93
N GLY A 45 -5.93 13.00 -17.28
CA GLY A 45 -7.06 12.96 -18.22
C GLY A 45 -8.41 12.62 -17.59
N PRO A 46 -9.43 12.27 -18.42
CA PRO A 46 -10.78 12.01 -17.93
C PRO A 46 -10.81 10.74 -17.07
N ARG A 47 -11.47 10.81 -15.91
CA ARG A 47 -11.60 9.65 -15.02
C ARG A 47 -12.59 8.64 -15.60
N VAL A 48 -12.16 7.40 -15.74
CA VAL A 48 -12.97 6.29 -16.27
C VAL A 48 -12.98 5.12 -15.30
N LEU A 49 -14.18 4.73 -14.87
CA LEU A 49 -14.47 3.57 -14.01
C LEU A 49 -14.78 2.35 -14.88
N THR A 50 -14.44 1.16 -14.41
CA THR A 50 -14.91 -0.08 -15.02
C THR A 50 -15.89 -0.78 -14.10
N LEU A 51 -17.15 -0.90 -14.53
CA LEU A 51 -18.23 -1.54 -13.79
C LEU A 51 -18.98 -2.49 -14.70
N ALA A 52 -19.24 -3.71 -14.22
CA ALA A 52 -19.91 -4.78 -14.97
C ALA A 52 -19.29 -5.03 -16.37
N GLY A 53 -17.96 -4.94 -16.47
CA GLY A 53 -17.23 -5.16 -17.73
C GLY A 53 -17.35 -4.02 -18.76
N ARG A 54 -17.90 -2.86 -18.38
CA ARG A 54 -18.03 -1.67 -19.25
C ARG A 54 -17.25 -0.49 -18.69
N SER A 55 -16.75 0.36 -19.57
CA SER A 55 -16.06 1.60 -19.25
C SER A 55 -17.04 2.76 -19.11
N TRP A 56 -16.89 3.53 -18.04
CA TRP A 56 -17.80 4.61 -17.64
C TRP A 56 -17.00 5.86 -17.28
N ARG A 57 -17.14 6.94 -18.05
CA ARG A 57 -16.51 8.22 -17.76
C ARG A 57 -17.27 8.94 -16.64
N VAL A 58 -16.56 9.36 -15.59
CA VAL A 58 -17.13 10.17 -14.50
C VAL A 58 -17.44 11.58 -15.01
N THR A 59 -18.69 12.02 -14.83
CA THR A 59 -19.14 13.37 -15.21
C THR A 59 -19.35 14.27 -14.00
N HIS A 60 -19.93 13.75 -12.91
CA HIS A 60 -20.22 14.53 -11.71
C HIS A 60 -20.13 13.68 -10.44
N VAL A 61 -19.62 14.26 -9.35
CA VAL A 61 -19.55 13.62 -8.03
C VAL A 61 -20.24 14.51 -6.99
N ASP A 62 -21.27 13.99 -6.33
CA ASP A 62 -21.94 14.61 -5.18
C ASP A 62 -21.47 13.90 -3.90
N TRP A 63 -20.50 14.50 -3.23
CA TRP A 63 -19.94 13.98 -1.98
C TRP A 63 -20.92 14.06 -0.81
N GLY A 64 -21.81 15.06 -0.80
CA GLY A 64 -22.82 15.23 0.25
C GLY A 64 -23.83 14.10 0.25
N ARG A 65 -24.17 13.58 -0.94
CA ARG A 65 -25.12 12.47 -1.12
C ARG A 65 -24.47 11.12 -1.39
N ARG A 66 -23.14 11.06 -1.48
CA ARG A 66 -22.36 9.87 -1.87
C ARG A 66 -22.83 9.28 -3.19
N ARG A 67 -22.97 10.12 -4.21
CA ARG A 67 -23.39 9.72 -5.56
C ARG A 67 -22.38 10.17 -6.61
N VAL A 68 -22.19 9.36 -7.64
CA VAL A 68 -21.42 9.72 -8.81
C VAL A 68 -22.20 9.40 -10.06
N TRP A 69 -22.17 10.31 -11.04
CA TRP A 69 -22.78 10.14 -12.35
C TRP A 69 -21.71 9.84 -13.38
N VAL A 70 -22.05 8.94 -14.29
CA VAL A 70 -21.17 8.48 -15.34
C VAL A 70 -21.88 8.39 -16.69
N GLU A 71 -21.11 8.44 -17.77
CA GLU A 71 -21.54 8.20 -19.14
C GLU A 71 -20.70 7.08 -19.79
N PRO A 72 -21.26 6.29 -20.72
CA PRO A 72 -20.51 5.28 -21.45
C PRO A 72 -19.31 5.89 -22.19
N THR A 73 -18.19 5.15 -22.25
CA THR A 73 -17.02 5.59 -23.01
C THR A 73 -16.24 4.41 -23.56
N ASP A 74 -15.60 4.60 -24.73
CA ASP A 74 -14.66 3.64 -25.32
C ASP A 74 -13.23 3.80 -24.77
N LEU A 75 -12.99 4.79 -23.90
CA LEU A 75 -11.71 4.94 -23.23
C LEU A 75 -11.46 3.73 -22.30
N PRO A 76 -10.21 3.25 -22.20
CA PRO A 76 -9.88 2.17 -21.28
C PRO A 76 -10.15 2.62 -19.84
N GLY A 77 -11.13 1.98 -19.20
CA GLY A 77 -11.45 2.21 -17.81
C GLY A 77 -10.44 1.55 -16.89
N THR A 78 -10.12 2.21 -15.80
CA THR A 78 -9.37 1.54 -14.73
C THR A 78 -10.37 0.80 -13.86
N ALA A 79 -10.39 -0.53 -13.96
CA ALA A 79 -11.09 -1.40 -13.01
C ALA A 79 -10.29 -1.47 -11.70
N ARG A 80 -10.13 -0.34 -11.01
CA ARG A 80 -9.53 -0.35 -9.68
C ARG A 80 -10.65 -0.66 -8.69
N TRP A 81 -10.92 -1.96 -8.50
CA TRP A 81 -11.33 -2.43 -7.17
C TRP A 81 -10.12 -2.19 -6.27
N LEU A 82 -9.98 -0.94 -5.82
CA LEU A 82 -9.17 -0.65 -4.66
C LEU A 82 -9.92 -1.24 -3.48
N GLY A 83 -9.84 -2.56 -3.31
CA GLY A 83 -9.70 -3.01 -1.93
C GLY A 83 -8.56 -2.16 -1.37
N ILE A 84 -8.79 -1.45 -0.26
CA ILE A 84 -7.72 -0.79 0.50
C ILE A 84 -6.58 -1.80 0.52
N PRO A 85 -5.42 -1.53 -0.13
CA PRO A 85 -4.36 -2.51 -0.23
C PRO A 85 -4.04 -2.94 1.20
N GLN A 86 -4.51 -4.12 1.59
CA GLN A 86 -4.28 -4.58 2.94
C GLN A 86 -2.79 -4.83 3.00
N PRO A 87 -2.09 -4.24 3.98
CA PRO A 87 -0.68 -4.50 4.10
C PRO A 87 -0.52 -6.00 4.39
N LEU A 88 0.14 -6.69 3.47
CA LEU A 88 0.51 -8.08 3.64
C LEU A 88 1.60 -8.14 4.70
N TRP A 89 1.63 -9.25 5.43
CA TRP A 89 2.69 -9.53 6.39
C TRP A 89 4.03 -9.75 5.67
N TYR A 90 5.14 -9.61 6.39
CA TYR A 90 6.45 -9.93 5.85
C TYR A 90 6.54 -11.37 5.32
N ALA A 91 5.99 -12.34 6.06
CA ALA A 91 6.14 -13.77 5.76
C ALA A 91 5.58 -14.18 4.37
N LEU A 92 4.48 -13.59 3.90
CA LEU A 92 3.91 -13.88 2.57
C LEU A 92 4.70 -13.18 1.47
N CYS A 93 5.09 -11.93 1.68
CA CYS A 93 5.88 -11.22 0.69
C CYS A 93 7.26 -11.88 0.51
N ASP A 94 7.91 -12.29 1.60
CA ASP A 94 9.15 -13.06 1.55
C ASP A 94 8.93 -14.46 0.96
N ALA A 95 7.81 -15.14 1.26
CA ALA A 95 7.47 -16.41 0.60
C ALA A 95 7.29 -16.25 -0.92
N MET A 96 6.65 -15.17 -1.37
CA MET A 96 6.56 -14.84 -2.80
C MET A 96 7.95 -14.63 -3.39
N ARG A 97 8.82 -13.83 -2.72
CA ARG A 97 10.21 -13.61 -3.13
C ARG A 97 10.97 -14.93 -3.26
N ARG A 98 10.86 -15.82 -2.27
CA ARG A 98 11.51 -17.14 -2.28
C ARG A 98 10.99 -18.05 -3.38
N VAL A 99 9.70 -18.03 -3.69
CA VAL A 99 9.15 -18.79 -4.83
C VAL A 99 9.69 -18.30 -6.18
N LEU A 100 9.99 -17.00 -6.29
CA LEU A 100 10.61 -16.43 -7.48
C LEU A 100 12.10 -16.81 -7.60
N LEU A 101 12.82 -16.90 -6.48
CA LEU A 101 14.24 -17.26 -6.41
C LEU A 101 14.50 -18.77 -6.49
N GLU A 102 13.87 -19.54 -5.60
CA GLU A 102 14.21 -20.93 -5.28
C GLU A 102 13.30 -21.94 -5.98
N GLY A 103 12.06 -21.57 -6.28
CA GLY A 103 11.05 -22.53 -6.71
C GLY A 103 9.86 -22.64 -5.75
N GLU A 104 8.81 -23.32 -6.18
CA GLU A 104 7.71 -23.72 -5.31
C GLU A 104 8.14 -24.87 -4.36
N PRO A 105 7.55 -24.98 -3.15
CA PRO A 105 7.84 -26.10 -2.26
C PRO A 105 7.46 -27.46 -2.87
N ASP A 106 8.21 -28.52 -2.57
CA ASP A 106 8.06 -29.88 -3.14
C ASP A 106 6.66 -30.49 -3.04
N ARG A 107 5.85 -30.05 -2.06
CA ARG A 107 4.49 -30.56 -1.85
C ARG A 107 3.43 -29.85 -2.71
N VAL A 108 3.78 -28.75 -3.36
CA VAL A 108 2.87 -28.02 -4.25
C VAL A 108 2.75 -28.80 -5.56
N ARG A 109 1.52 -28.95 -6.06
CA ARG A 109 1.24 -29.57 -7.36
C ARG A 109 0.60 -28.50 -8.24
N LEU A 110 1.31 -28.09 -9.26
CA LEU A 110 0.84 -27.09 -10.23
C LEU A 110 0.34 -27.77 -11.50
N SER A 111 -0.76 -27.27 -12.04
CA SER A 111 -1.18 -27.63 -13.40
C SER A 111 -0.17 -27.12 -14.43
N ARG A 112 -0.10 -27.75 -15.61
CA ARG A 112 0.79 -27.32 -16.71
C ARG A 112 0.65 -25.83 -17.04
N ARG A 113 -0.57 -25.29 -17.08
CA ARG A 113 -0.82 -23.86 -17.33
C ARG A 113 -0.29 -22.95 -16.20
N ALA A 114 -0.34 -23.41 -14.95
CA ALA A 114 0.17 -22.66 -13.80
C ALA A 114 1.71 -22.63 -13.81
N THR A 115 2.34 -23.78 -14.09
CA THR A 115 3.80 -23.86 -14.26
C THR A 115 4.29 -22.95 -15.39
N ALA A 116 3.62 -22.99 -16.55
CA ALA A 116 3.98 -22.11 -17.68
C ALA A 116 3.84 -20.63 -17.31
N ARG A 117 2.75 -20.23 -16.65
CA ARG A 117 2.56 -18.84 -16.22
C ARG A 117 3.59 -18.43 -15.16
N LEU A 118 3.93 -19.32 -14.22
CA LEU A 118 4.94 -19.04 -13.20
C LEU A 118 6.33 -18.84 -13.82
N GLY A 119 6.67 -19.59 -14.87
CA GLY A 119 7.89 -19.36 -15.66
C GLY A 119 7.97 -17.95 -16.22
N VAL A 120 6.89 -17.43 -16.80
CA VAL A 120 6.83 -16.05 -17.30
C VAL A 120 7.00 -15.05 -16.15
N VAL A 121 6.31 -15.26 -15.03
CA VAL A 121 6.41 -14.36 -13.87
C VAL A 121 7.83 -14.36 -13.29
N ARG A 122 8.52 -15.50 -13.26
CA ARG A 122 9.92 -15.57 -12.80
C ARG A 122 10.85 -14.80 -13.73
N GLU A 123 10.65 -14.92 -15.04
CA GLU A 123 11.46 -14.17 -16.01
C GLU A 123 11.25 -12.66 -15.84
N ASP A 124 9.99 -12.22 -15.76
CA ASP A 124 9.64 -10.81 -15.55
C ASP A 124 10.21 -10.26 -14.22
N ALA A 125 10.31 -11.11 -13.19
CA ALA A 125 10.75 -10.73 -11.86
C ALA A 125 12.24 -10.96 -11.59
N ARG A 126 13.00 -11.52 -12.53
CA ARG A 126 14.42 -11.90 -12.35
C ARG A 126 15.28 -10.76 -11.82
N GLY A 127 15.08 -9.54 -12.34
CA GLY A 127 15.80 -8.34 -11.89
C GLY A 127 15.22 -7.65 -10.65
N LEU A 128 14.21 -8.23 -10.00
CA LEU A 128 13.46 -7.62 -8.89
C LEU A 128 13.66 -8.36 -7.56
N VAL A 129 14.38 -9.48 -7.59
CA VAL A 129 14.64 -10.35 -6.43
C VAL A 129 16.11 -10.72 -6.40
N GLU A 130 16.69 -10.75 -5.19
CA GLU A 130 18.05 -11.21 -4.94
C GLU A 130 18.09 -11.85 -3.55
N ASP A 131 19.11 -12.67 -3.28
CA ASP A 131 19.45 -13.18 -1.96
C ASP A 131 20.98 -13.18 -1.79
N PRO A 132 21.55 -12.68 -0.67
CA PRO A 132 20.88 -12.24 0.56
C PRO A 132 20.42 -10.77 0.56
N HIS A 133 20.61 -10.04 -0.54
CA HIS A 133 20.40 -8.59 -0.64
C HIS A 133 18.97 -8.21 -1.06
N THR A 134 18.66 -6.92 -0.98
CA THR A 134 17.46 -6.34 -1.64
C THR A 134 17.86 -5.56 -2.88
N VAL A 135 16.93 -5.40 -3.82
CA VAL A 135 17.26 -4.86 -5.14
C VAL A 135 16.70 -3.46 -5.30
N VAL A 136 17.50 -2.55 -5.87
CA VAL A 136 17.02 -1.27 -6.41
C VAL A 136 17.10 -1.31 -7.93
N VAL A 137 15.97 -0.99 -8.57
CA VAL A 137 15.83 -0.95 -10.02
C VAL A 137 15.44 0.46 -10.43
N ARG A 138 16.19 1.05 -11.37
CA ARG A 138 15.83 2.35 -11.96
C ARG A 138 14.56 2.25 -12.80
N HIS A 139 13.76 3.30 -12.80
CA HIS A 139 12.47 3.36 -13.45
C HIS A 139 12.28 4.71 -14.16
N GLY A 140 13.12 4.99 -15.14
CA GLY A 140 13.24 6.31 -15.79
C GLY A 140 14.36 7.15 -15.17
N ASP A 141 14.46 8.41 -15.59
CA ASP A 141 15.64 9.25 -15.32
C ASP A 141 15.76 9.74 -13.87
N ASP A 142 14.64 9.87 -13.14
CA ASP A 142 14.58 10.44 -11.77
C ASP A 142 13.74 9.59 -10.81
N GLN A 143 13.63 8.29 -11.08
CA GLN A 143 12.79 7.39 -10.31
C GLN A 143 13.49 6.04 -10.17
N ALA A 144 13.43 5.47 -8.97
CA ALA A 144 13.87 4.11 -8.72
C ALA A 144 12.87 3.39 -7.82
N ARG A 145 12.90 2.06 -7.82
CA ARG A 145 12.11 1.22 -6.93
C ARG A 145 13.03 0.34 -6.12
N TRP A 146 12.92 0.44 -4.81
CA TRP A 146 13.57 -0.48 -3.88
C TRP A 146 12.64 -1.65 -3.58
N TRP A 147 12.95 -2.81 -4.17
CA TRP A 147 12.20 -4.06 -4.02
C TRP A 147 12.58 -4.76 -2.71
N THR A 148 11.79 -4.47 -1.67
CA THR A 148 11.99 -5.00 -0.32
C THR A 148 11.33 -6.36 -0.10
N TRP A 149 10.19 -6.61 -0.76
CA TRP A 149 9.33 -7.77 -0.48
C TRP A 149 8.99 -7.92 1.01
N ALA A 150 8.86 -6.80 1.73
CA ALA A 150 8.75 -6.79 3.19
C ALA A 150 7.32 -6.66 3.73
N GLY A 151 6.33 -6.46 2.85
CA GLY A 151 4.96 -6.14 3.25
C GLY A 151 4.76 -4.65 3.54
N GLY A 152 3.51 -4.20 3.46
CA GLY A 152 3.19 -2.77 3.53
C GLY A 152 3.53 -2.13 4.88
N ARG A 153 3.41 -2.86 6.00
CA ARG A 153 3.72 -2.33 7.34
C ARG A 153 5.22 -2.07 7.55
N ALA A 154 6.05 -3.00 7.08
CA ALA A 154 7.50 -2.84 7.12
C ALA A 154 7.94 -1.68 6.22
N ASN A 155 7.38 -1.60 5.02
CA ASN A 155 7.65 -0.51 4.08
C ASN A 155 7.18 0.85 4.62
N ALA A 156 6.10 0.90 5.40
CA ALA A 156 5.66 2.12 6.08
C ALA A 156 6.67 2.60 7.12
N VAL A 157 7.25 1.69 7.90
CA VAL A 157 8.34 2.00 8.85
C VAL A 157 9.57 2.53 8.10
N LEU A 158 10.00 1.82 7.06
CA LEU A 158 11.15 2.24 6.24
C LEU A 158 10.93 3.61 5.59
N ALA A 159 9.75 3.85 5.02
CA ALA A 159 9.42 5.12 4.40
C ALA A 159 9.43 6.28 5.42
N ALA A 160 8.89 6.06 6.63
CA ALA A 160 8.89 7.08 7.70
C ALA A 160 10.31 7.35 8.23
N ALA A 161 11.14 6.31 8.37
CA ALA A 161 12.54 6.47 8.75
C ALA A 161 13.31 7.29 7.71
N LEU A 162 13.19 6.93 6.43
CA LEU A 162 13.85 7.63 5.32
C LEU A 162 13.35 9.06 5.16
N ALA A 163 12.05 9.33 5.33
CA ALA A 163 11.51 10.68 5.29
C ALA A 163 12.11 11.60 6.37
N ARG A 164 12.55 11.04 7.51
CA ARG A 164 13.23 11.81 8.56
C ARG A 164 14.68 12.13 8.21
N VAL A 165 15.46 11.14 7.77
CA VAL A 165 16.91 11.29 7.58
C VAL A 165 17.31 11.77 6.18
N ALA A 166 16.45 11.53 5.19
CA ALA A 166 16.65 11.90 3.79
C ALA A 166 15.33 12.41 3.18
N PRO A 167 14.85 13.60 3.59
CA PRO A 167 13.64 14.19 3.02
C PRO A 167 13.73 14.29 1.49
N GLY A 168 12.66 13.89 0.80
CA GLY A 168 12.59 13.88 -0.67
C GLY A 168 13.17 12.62 -1.33
N LEU A 169 13.82 11.71 -0.60
CA LEU A 169 14.31 10.45 -1.17
C LEU A 169 13.17 9.48 -1.54
N VAL A 170 12.13 9.40 -0.71
CA VAL A 170 10.94 8.57 -0.97
C VAL A 170 9.87 9.44 -1.63
N ASP A 171 9.18 8.90 -2.63
CA ASP A 171 8.07 9.63 -3.29
C ASP A 171 6.99 10.01 -2.25
N GLU A 172 6.49 11.24 -2.31
CA GLU A 172 5.54 11.76 -1.31
C GLU A 172 4.09 11.28 -1.54
N THR A 173 3.74 10.97 -2.79
CA THR A 173 2.36 10.68 -3.21
C THR A 173 2.07 9.19 -3.28
N ASP A 174 2.99 8.39 -3.82
CA ASP A 174 2.85 6.93 -3.94
C ASP A 174 4.06 6.21 -3.34
N ARG A 175 4.21 6.32 -2.03
CA ARG A 175 5.47 6.02 -1.32
C ARG A 175 5.90 4.56 -1.43
N PHE A 176 4.97 3.62 -1.30
CA PHE A 176 5.26 2.18 -1.25
C PHE A 176 4.03 1.30 -1.48
N ASP A 177 4.27 0.04 -1.85
CA ASP A 177 3.30 -1.05 -1.77
C ASP A 177 3.83 -2.20 -0.89
N ASN A 178 3.26 -3.41 -1.00
CA ASN A 178 3.71 -4.58 -0.23
C ASN A 178 5.10 -5.11 -0.66
N ARG A 179 5.61 -4.72 -1.83
CA ARG A 179 6.78 -5.30 -2.48
C ARG A 179 7.91 -4.29 -2.64
N TYR A 180 7.62 -3.00 -2.77
CA TYR A 180 8.64 -1.98 -2.98
C TYR A 180 8.34 -0.63 -2.33
N LEU A 181 9.39 0.17 -2.14
CA LEU A 181 9.32 1.62 -1.93
C LEU A 181 9.66 2.34 -3.23
N ARG A 182 9.02 3.47 -3.49
CA ARG A 182 9.37 4.37 -4.59
C ARG A 182 10.37 5.41 -4.11
N LEU A 183 11.46 5.52 -4.84
CA LEU A 183 12.52 6.48 -4.60
C LEU A 183 12.51 7.54 -5.70
N ARG A 184 12.89 8.76 -5.35
CA ARG A 184 13.17 9.85 -6.28
C ARG A 184 14.67 9.94 -6.51
N GLY A 185 15.05 10.25 -7.75
CA GLY A 185 16.45 10.34 -8.15
C GLY A 185 17.17 8.99 -8.17
N ASP A 186 18.49 9.07 -8.09
CA ASP A 186 19.35 7.91 -8.20
C ASP A 186 19.41 7.09 -6.89
N ALA A 187 19.43 5.77 -7.06
CA ALA A 187 19.51 4.76 -6.01
C ALA A 187 20.73 4.91 -5.08
N GLY A 188 21.77 5.63 -5.52
CA GLY A 188 23.03 5.78 -4.80
C GLY A 188 22.89 6.43 -3.41
N ALA A 189 21.83 7.19 -3.16
CA ALA A 189 21.60 7.81 -1.85
C ALA A 189 20.98 6.85 -0.82
N LEU A 190 20.44 5.70 -1.24
CA LEU A 190 19.69 4.82 -0.34
C LEU A 190 20.56 4.21 0.76
N ASP A 191 21.75 3.71 0.44
CA ASP A 191 22.63 3.07 1.43
C ASP A 191 23.08 4.04 2.52
N ALA A 192 23.41 5.27 2.13
CA ALA A 192 23.72 6.36 3.05
C ALA A 192 22.51 6.71 3.94
N ALA A 193 21.30 6.77 3.37
CA ALA A 193 20.08 7.05 4.10
C ALA A 193 19.72 5.92 5.08
N LEU A 194 19.91 4.65 4.71
CA LEU A 194 19.72 3.51 5.62
C LEU A 194 20.72 3.56 6.78
N THR A 195 21.97 3.93 6.49
CA THR A 195 22.99 4.12 7.54
C THR A 195 22.62 5.27 8.48
N ALA A 196 22.11 6.38 7.95
CA ALA A 196 21.63 7.49 8.77
C ALA A 196 20.40 7.09 9.63
N ALA A 197 19.45 6.33 9.07
CA ALA A 197 18.29 5.82 9.79
C ALA A 197 18.69 4.93 10.96
N ARG A 198 19.64 4.01 10.77
CA ARG A 198 20.17 3.17 11.87
C ARG A 198 20.88 3.99 12.95
N ARG A 199 21.55 5.09 12.57
CA ARG A 199 22.18 6.01 13.55
C ARG A 199 21.16 6.81 14.35
N GLU A 200 20.08 7.27 13.73
CA GLU A 200 19.05 8.08 14.41
C GLU A 200 18.14 7.21 15.31
N PHE A 201 17.70 6.05 14.81
CA PHE A 201 16.67 5.25 15.46
C PHE A 201 17.15 3.93 16.07
N GLY A 202 18.43 3.60 15.91
CA GLY A 202 18.99 2.29 16.23
C GLY A 202 18.69 1.23 15.15
N ASP A 203 19.33 0.08 15.26
CA ASP A 203 19.20 -1.02 14.29
C ASP A 203 17.79 -1.63 14.25
N ASP A 204 17.00 -1.47 15.31
CA ASP A 204 15.65 -2.01 15.42
C ASP A 204 14.55 -1.05 14.95
N LEU A 205 14.92 0.21 14.64
CA LEU A 205 14.02 1.27 14.21
C LEU A 205 12.83 1.53 15.15
N ARG A 206 12.87 1.09 16.42
CA ARG A 206 11.70 1.12 17.32
C ARG A 206 11.12 2.52 17.56
N GLY A 207 11.95 3.56 17.43
CA GLY A 207 11.52 4.96 17.55
C GLY A 207 10.75 5.50 16.35
N VAL A 208 10.70 4.77 15.23
CA VAL A 208 10.04 5.22 14.00
C VAL A 208 8.54 5.02 14.09
N ARG A 209 7.79 6.07 13.75
CA ARG A 209 6.32 6.06 13.71
C ARG A 209 5.86 6.23 12.25
N PRO A 210 5.21 5.22 11.65
CA PRO A 210 4.62 5.38 10.32
C PRO A 210 3.61 6.52 10.27
N GLU A 211 3.56 7.24 9.15
CA GLU A 211 2.54 8.26 8.93
C GLU A 211 1.16 7.61 8.82
N VAL A 212 0.17 8.23 9.46
CA VAL A 212 -1.21 7.79 9.49
C VAL A 212 -2.08 8.96 9.04
N SER A 213 -3.06 8.70 8.17
CA SER A 213 -3.97 9.76 7.72
C SER A 213 -4.99 10.14 8.80
N GLU A 214 -5.36 11.42 8.84
CA GLU A 214 -6.44 11.94 9.69
C GLU A 214 -7.78 11.20 9.48
N GLU A 215 -8.00 10.68 8.29
CA GLU A 215 -9.17 9.86 8.01
C GLU A 215 -9.10 8.50 8.72
N ALA A 216 -7.94 7.85 8.71
CA ALA A 216 -7.75 6.60 9.44
C ALA A 216 -7.92 6.81 10.96
N VAL A 217 -7.39 7.93 11.48
CA VAL A 217 -7.57 8.35 12.89
C VAL A 217 -9.04 8.53 13.22
N ARG A 218 -9.81 9.25 12.38
CA ARG A 218 -11.26 9.42 12.58
C ARG A 218 -12.07 8.12 12.51
N ARG A 219 -11.56 7.11 11.79
CA ARG A 219 -12.17 5.77 11.73
C ARG A 219 -11.70 4.84 12.86
N LEU A 220 -10.73 5.26 13.68
CA LEU A 220 -10.33 4.50 14.85
C LEU A 220 -11.51 4.40 15.81
N LYS A 221 -11.86 3.19 16.19
CA LYS A 221 -12.88 2.94 17.22
C LYS A 221 -12.48 3.70 18.50
N PHE A 222 -13.38 4.56 18.98
CA PHE A 222 -13.17 5.44 20.13
C PHE A 222 -12.16 6.58 19.94
N ALA A 223 -11.88 7.01 18.70
CA ALA A 223 -11.02 8.17 18.45
C ALA A 223 -11.46 9.40 19.25
N GLU A 224 -12.77 9.63 19.39
CA GLU A 224 -13.35 10.74 20.17
C GLU A 224 -13.08 10.68 21.68
N LEU A 225 -12.59 9.55 22.20
CA LEU A 225 -12.24 9.36 23.61
C LEU A 225 -10.74 9.41 23.87
N LEU A 226 -9.91 9.53 22.83
CA LEU A 226 -8.45 9.57 22.95
C LEU A 226 -7.95 10.99 22.69
N PRO A 227 -6.92 11.45 23.43
CA PRO A 227 -6.14 12.59 22.98
C PRO A 227 -5.62 12.35 21.55
N PRO A 228 -5.55 13.38 20.68
CA PRO A 228 -5.14 13.22 19.29
C PRO A 228 -3.84 12.43 19.14
N ASP A 229 -2.79 12.80 19.88
CA ASP A 229 -1.49 12.13 19.82
C ASP A 229 -1.58 10.64 20.12
N LEU A 230 -2.41 10.25 21.10
CA LEU A 230 -2.59 8.84 21.46
C LEU A 230 -3.35 8.06 20.39
N ALA A 231 -4.30 8.70 19.69
CA ALA A 231 -5.01 8.09 18.58
C ALA A 231 -4.07 7.84 17.38
N HIS A 232 -3.22 8.82 17.05
CA HIS A 232 -2.18 8.69 16.04
C HIS A 232 -1.19 7.58 16.40
N ASP A 233 -0.68 7.61 17.63
CA ASP A 233 0.28 6.62 18.14
C ASP A 233 -0.29 5.20 18.12
N THR A 234 -1.55 5.05 18.50
CA THR A 234 -2.24 3.76 18.47
C THR A 234 -2.31 3.20 17.05
N LEU A 235 -2.61 4.04 16.06
CA LEU A 235 -2.66 3.59 14.67
C LEU A 235 -1.27 3.34 14.09
N ALA A 236 -0.31 4.22 14.36
CA ALA A 236 1.07 4.06 13.92
C ALA A 236 1.68 2.75 14.45
N ALA A 237 1.40 2.40 15.71
CA ALA A 237 1.82 1.13 16.29
C ALA A 237 1.14 -0.09 15.62
N ARG A 238 -0.14 0.02 15.23
CA ARG A 238 -0.88 -1.07 14.55
C ARG A 238 -0.43 -1.27 13.10
N THR A 239 0.07 -0.22 12.45
CA THR A 239 0.51 -0.24 11.06
C THR A 239 2.01 -0.42 10.92
N ALA A 240 2.76 -0.52 12.02
CA ALA A 240 4.19 -0.79 12.01
C ALA A 240 4.51 -2.29 12.04
N ASP A 241 5.60 -2.64 11.35
CA ASP A 241 6.29 -3.92 11.49
C ASP A 241 7.80 -3.63 11.57
N HIS A 242 8.25 -3.25 12.77
CA HIS A 242 9.64 -2.90 13.04
C HIS A 242 10.58 -4.10 12.92
N GLU A 243 10.10 -5.30 13.22
CA GLU A 243 10.92 -6.52 13.12
C GLU A 243 11.28 -6.80 11.66
N ALA A 244 10.31 -6.75 10.76
CA ALA A 244 10.55 -6.89 9.33
C ALA A 244 11.40 -5.74 8.77
N ALA A 245 11.16 -4.49 9.19
CA ALA A 245 11.98 -3.35 8.77
C ALA A 245 13.44 -3.49 9.24
N CYS A 246 13.67 -3.94 10.47
CA CYS A 246 14.99 -4.23 11.03
C CYS A 246 15.75 -5.29 10.23
N ARG A 247 15.06 -6.38 9.81
CA ARG A 247 15.66 -7.40 8.93
C ARG A 247 16.13 -6.79 7.61
N LEU A 248 15.36 -5.86 7.07
CA LEU A 248 15.61 -5.21 5.77
C LEU A 248 16.77 -4.22 5.81
N VAL A 249 16.88 -3.38 6.85
CA VAL A 249 18.02 -2.46 6.97
C VAL A 249 19.35 -3.14 7.25
N ARG A 250 19.31 -4.42 7.65
CA ARG A 250 20.48 -5.31 7.80
C ARG A 250 20.81 -6.06 6.51
N ARG A 251 19.85 -6.22 5.60
CA ARG A 251 20.15 -6.70 4.24
C ARG A 251 20.83 -5.55 3.50
N GLY A 252 21.98 -5.84 2.88
CA GLY A 252 22.57 -4.87 1.96
C GLY A 252 21.67 -4.65 0.74
N VAL A 253 21.93 -3.58 0.02
CA VAL A 253 21.21 -3.22 -1.20
C VAL A 253 22.12 -3.42 -2.40
N VAL A 254 21.59 -4.07 -3.45
CA VAL A 254 22.23 -4.14 -4.76
C VAL A 254 21.45 -3.30 -5.75
N THR A 255 22.16 -2.53 -6.59
CA THR A 255 21.54 -1.76 -7.67
C THR A 255 21.70 -2.53 -8.97
N VAL A 256 20.59 -2.83 -9.63
CA VAL A 256 20.60 -3.41 -10.97
C VAL A 256 20.49 -2.26 -11.96
N LEU A 257 21.54 -2.08 -12.76
CA LEU A 257 21.51 -1.19 -13.91
C LEU A 257 20.61 -1.87 -14.96
N GLY A 258 19.46 -1.26 -15.23
CA GLY A 258 18.55 -1.70 -16.29
C GLY A 258 19.14 -1.50 -17.68
#